data_AF-A0A6S6VT60-F1
#
_entry.id   AF-A0A6S6VT60-F1
#
_cell.length_a   1.000
_cell.length_b   1.000
_cell.length_c   1.000
_cell.angle_alpha   90.00
_cell.angle_beta   90.00
_cell.angle_gamma   90.00
#
_symmetry.space_group_name_H-M   'P 1'
#
loop_
_entity.id
_entity.type
_entity.pdbx_description
1 polymer ?
#
loop_
_entity_poly.entity_id
_entity_poly.type
_entity_poly.pdbx_seq_one_letter_code
_entity_poly.pdbx_strand_id
1 'polypeptide(L)'
;MGLKFLPSSTLRGEKATLGTSLRASLSPTTIARLVLRLFQFVMALTVIGMYAVDLDRARKADKYVDSKWVWAVMCGSLGAVASLVFMLPFFKAWFFFVVDAVLFLCYLVAFGIFGKMFIGEDAEGNKGIQRMKNGVWVLLTNVVLWFLTTVVGAVLFWKARKARTTHTGRAGMHV
;
A
#
# COMPACT_ATOMS: atom_id res chain seq x y z
N MET A 1 6.36 18.02 -57.27
CA MET A 1 7.44 18.12 -56.27
C MET A 1 6.99 19.13 -55.21
N GLY A 2 6.92 18.88 -53.91
CA GLY A 2 7.21 17.72 -53.08
C GLY A 2 6.91 18.12 -51.63
N LEU A 3 6.17 17.29 -50.88
CA LEU A 3 6.01 17.40 -49.43
C LEU A 3 5.90 15.99 -48.84
N LYS A 4 7.05 15.35 -48.66
CA LYS A 4 7.24 14.18 -47.79
C LYS A 4 8.39 14.52 -46.86
N PHE A 5 8.11 15.08 -45.69
CA PHE A 5 9.13 15.46 -44.72
C PHE A 5 8.71 15.25 -43.27
N LEU A 6 8.27 14.03 -42.94
CA LEU A 6 8.37 13.52 -41.57
C LEU A 6 8.76 12.03 -41.63
N PRO A 7 9.93 11.64 -41.08
CA PRO A 7 10.35 10.25 -41.07
C PRO A 7 9.60 9.49 -39.98
N SER A 8 8.84 8.47 -40.35
CA SER A 8 8.11 7.56 -39.45
C SER A 8 9.00 6.65 -38.59
N SER A 9 10.33 6.85 -38.63
CA SER A 9 11.33 6.02 -37.95
C SER A 9 11.49 6.36 -36.46
N THR A 10 11.15 7.58 -36.03
CA THR A 10 11.25 8.01 -34.61
C THR A 10 10.24 7.31 -33.71
N LEU A 11 9.01 7.06 -34.19
CA LEU A 11 7.96 6.38 -33.41
C LEU A 11 8.23 4.87 -33.19
N ARG A 12 9.05 4.25 -34.04
CA ARG A 12 9.39 2.82 -33.94
C ARG A 12 10.48 2.57 -32.90
N GLY A 13 11.41 3.52 -32.75
CA GLY A 13 12.43 3.53 -31.70
C GLY A 13 11.80 3.64 -30.31
N GLU A 14 10.85 4.56 -30.14
CA GLU A 14 10.20 4.83 -28.85
C GLU A 14 9.44 3.60 -28.31
N LYS A 15 8.69 2.90 -29.18
CA LYS A 15 8.00 1.64 -28.81
C LYS A 15 8.97 0.50 -28.49
N ALA A 16 10.11 0.42 -29.18
CA ALA A 16 11.13 -0.59 -28.93
C ALA A 16 11.87 -0.33 -27.61
N THR A 17 12.18 0.93 -27.27
CA THR A 17 12.75 1.34 -25.97
C THR A 17 11.76 1.24 -24.82
N LEU A 18 10.47 1.48 -25.03
CA LEU A 18 9.43 1.26 -24.02
C LEU A 18 9.34 -0.23 -23.66
N GLY A 19 9.28 -1.12 -24.65
CA GLY A 19 9.19 -2.57 -24.42
C GLY A 19 10.43 -3.17 -23.74
N THR A 20 11.62 -2.65 -24.06
CA THR A 20 12.88 -3.08 -23.40
C THR A 20 13.05 -2.47 -22.01
N SER A 21 12.63 -1.22 -21.76
CA SER A 21 12.65 -0.63 -20.41
C SER A 21 11.68 -1.31 -19.44
N LEU A 22 10.48 -1.68 -19.91
CA LEU A 22 9.52 -2.44 -19.12
C LEU A 22 10.06 -3.83 -18.76
N ARG A 23 10.63 -4.58 -19.72
CA ARG A 23 11.25 -5.88 -19.44
C ARG A 23 12.53 -5.80 -18.59
N ALA A 24 13.33 -4.75 -18.74
CA ALA A 24 14.53 -4.53 -17.92
C ALA A 24 14.22 -4.09 -16.48
N SER A 25 13.04 -3.51 -16.23
CA SER A 25 12.60 -3.05 -14.90
C SER A 25 12.02 -4.15 -14.00
N LEU A 26 11.77 -5.34 -14.55
CA LEU A 26 11.23 -6.51 -13.84
C LEU A 26 12.32 -7.26 -13.06
N SER A 27 13.01 -6.56 -12.16
CA SER A 27 13.85 -7.23 -11.16
C SER A 27 12.97 -8.10 -10.23
N PRO A 28 13.47 -9.22 -9.69
CA PRO A 28 12.74 -10.01 -8.69
C PRO A 28 12.24 -9.16 -7.52
N THR A 29 13.02 -8.14 -7.13
CA THR A 29 12.63 -7.20 -6.07
C THR A 29 11.48 -6.26 -6.47
N THR A 30 11.40 -5.86 -7.74
CA THR A 30 10.29 -5.08 -8.28
C THR A 30 9.01 -5.92 -8.28
N ILE A 31 9.09 -7.16 -8.75
CA ILE A 31 7.95 -8.08 -8.80
C ILE A 31 7.43 -8.36 -7.39
N ALA A 32 8.32 -8.71 -6.45
CA ALA A 32 7.95 -8.97 -5.06
C ALA A 32 7.27 -7.75 -4.42
N ARG A 33 7.76 -6.53 -4.70
CA ARG A 33 7.13 -5.30 -4.23
C ARG A 33 5.73 -5.11 -4.81
N LEU A 34 5.55 -5.32 -6.13
CA LEU A 34 4.25 -5.16 -6.77
C LEU A 34 3.23 -6.17 -6.24
N VAL A 35 3.64 -7.43 -6.06
CA VAL A 35 2.79 -8.47 -5.45
C VAL A 35 2.39 -8.08 -4.02
N LEU A 36 3.34 -7.59 -3.23
CA LEU A 36 3.06 -7.14 -1.86
C LEU A 36 2.08 -5.96 -1.83
N ARG A 37 2.26 -4.96 -2.69
CA ARG A 37 1.33 -3.82 -2.83
C ARG A 37 -0.04 -4.27 -3.32
N LEU A 38 -0.10 -5.25 -4.22
CA LEU A 38 -1.36 -5.80 -4.71
C LEU A 38 -2.11 -6.51 -3.57
N PHE A 39 -1.40 -7.27 -2.75
CA PHE A 39 -1.99 -7.91 -1.60
C PHE A 39 -2.50 -6.90 -0.58
N GLN A 40 -1.72 -5.85 -0.26
CA GLN A 40 -2.17 -4.73 0.59
C GLN A 40 -3.41 -4.03 0.02
N PHE A 41 -3.47 -3.82 -1.30
CA PHE A 41 -4.63 -3.22 -1.97
C PHE A 41 -5.88 -4.09 -1.83
N VAL A 42 -5.78 -5.39 -2.14
CA VAL A 42 -6.91 -6.32 -2.04
C VAL A 42 -7.40 -6.40 -0.59
N MET A 43 -6.48 -6.53 0.36
CA MET A 43 -6.80 -6.56 1.80
C MET A 43 -7.46 -5.27 2.29
N ALA A 44 -7.06 -4.11 1.75
CA ALA A 44 -7.70 -2.83 2.04
C ALA A 44 -9.14 -2.77 1.49
N LEU A 45 -9.37 -3.29 0.28
CA LEU A 45 -10.74 -3.42 -0.27
C LEU A 45 -11.60 -4.39 0.54
N THR A 46 -11.02 -5.49 1.04
CA THR A 46 -11.71 -6.41 1.95
C THR A 46 -12.16 -5.69 3.21
N VAL A 47 -11.30 -4.87 3.82
CA VAL A 47 -11.65 -4.06 5.00
C VAL A 47 -12.79 -3.09 4.65
N ILE A 48 -12.71 -2.36 3.55
CA ILE A 48 -13.80 -1.46 3.11
C ILE A 48 -15.11 -2.26 2.97
N GLY A 49 -15.10 -3.37 2.23
CA GLY A 49 -16.30 -4.17 2.00
C GLY A 49 -16.89 -4.75 3.28
N MET A 50 -16.06 -5.19 4.23
CA MET A 50 -16.54 -5.74 5.49
C MET A 50 -17.16 -4.67 6.38
N TYR A 51 -16.52 -3.51 6.52
CA TYR A 51 -16.92 -2.49 7.50
C TYR A 51 -17.90 -1.46 6.94
N ALA A 52 -17.88 -1.17 5.64
CA ALA A 52 -18.81 -0.23 5.01
C ALA A 52 -20.25 -0.74 4.95
N VAL A 53 -20.46 -2.07 4.96
CA VAL A 53 -21.80 -2.66 5.02
C VAL A 53 -22.53 -2.26 6.30
N ASP A 54 -21.82 -2.16 7.43
CA ASP A 54 -22.43 -1.76 8.70
C ASP A 54 -22.71 -0.25 8.74
N LEU A 55 -21.88 0.56 8.10
CA LEU A 55 -22.15 2.00 7.89
C LEU A 55 -23.39 2.21 7.02
N ASP A 56 -23.50 1.48 5.91
CA ASP A 56 -24.62 1.60 4.98
C ASP A 56 -25.95 1.13 5.61
N ARG A 57 -25.90 0.08 6.45
CA ARG A 57 -27.06 -0.34 7.24
C ARG A 57 -27.49 0.73 8.25
N ALA A 58 -26.55 1.33 8.97
CA ALA A 58 -26.86 2.41 9.91
C ALA A 58 -27.50 3.61 9.19
N ARG A 59 -26.92 4.01 8.04
CA ARG A 59 -27.46 5.06 7.18
C ARG A 59 -28.88 4.76 6.69
N LYS A 60 -29.13 3.54 6.20
CA LYS A 60 -30.46 3.11 5.72
C LYS A 60 -31.51 3.04 6.82
N ALA A 61 -31.08 2.76 8.05
CA ALA A 61 -31.95 2.70 9.22
C ALA A 61 -32.14 4.07 9.90
N ASP A 62 -31.59 5.15 9.33
CA ASP A 62 -31.55 6.50 9.91
C ASP A 62 -31.01 6.51 11.35
N LYS A 63 -30.00 5.67 11.60
CA LYS A 63 -29.35 5.53 12.91
C LYS A 63 -28.00 6.23 12.93
N TYR A 64 -27.58 6.59 14.14
CA TYR A 64 -26.24 7.11 14.40
C TYR A 64 -25.16 6.17 13.85
N VAL A 65 -24.22 6.77 13.13
CA VAL A 65 -23.09 6.07 12.54
C VAL A 65 -21.96 6.00 13.57
N ASP A 66 -21.68 4.81 14.08
CA ASP A 66 -20.64 4.62 15.08
C ASP A 66 -19.24 4.85 14.48
N SER A 67 -18.50 5.77 15.10
CA SER A 67 -17.18 6.24 14.67
C SER A 67 -16.15 5.12 14.47
N LYS A 68 -16.27 3.98 15.17
CA LYS A 68 -15.36 2.85 15.01
C LYS A 68 -15.41 2.25 13.60
N TRP A 69 -16.60 2.19 13.01
CA TRP A 69 -16.79 1.67 11.65
C TRP A 69 -16.23 2.64 10.61
N VAL A 70 -16.42 3.94 10.84
CA VAL A 70 -15.87 5.00 10.00
C VAL A 70 -14.35 4.95 10.01
N TRP A 71 -13.74 4.78 11.19
CA TRP A 71 -12.29 4.64 11.32
C TRP A 71 -11.76 3.46 10.50
N ALA A 72 -12.41 2.29 10.58
CA ALA A 72 -12.01 1.11 9.81
C ALA A 72 -12.07 1.35 8.29
N VAL A 73 -13.15 1.97 7.80
CA VAL A 73 -13.30 2.28 6.39
C VAL A 73 -12.29 3.33 5.93
N MET A 74 -12.03 4.37 6.74
CA MET A 74 -10.99 5.36 6.46
C MET A 74 -9.60 4.71 6.34
N CYS A 75 -9.25 3.79 7.26
CA CYS A 75 -8.00 3.03 7.18
C CYS A 75 -7.92 2.22 5.88
N GLY A 76 -9.02 1.54 5.52
CA GLY A 76 -9.15 0.82 4.26
C GLY A 76 -8.97 1.70 3.03
N SER A 77 -9.63 2.86 2.98
CA SER A 77 -9.52 3.81 1.87
C SER A 77 -8.11 4.36 1.72
N LEU A 78 -7.47 4.78 2.82
CA LEU A 78 -6.10 5.27 2.80
C LEU A 78 -5.11 4.16 2.39
N GLY A 79 -5.31 2.94 2.90
CA GLY A 79 -4.51 1.77 2.53
C GLY A 79 -4.64 1.41 1.04
N ALA A 80 -5.84 1.47 0.49
CA ALA A 80 -6.09 1.21 -0.92
C ALA A 80 -5.43 2.25 -1.82
N VAL A 81 -5.63 3.54 -1.51
CA VAL A 81 -5.01 4.66 -2.26
C VAL A 81 -3.49 4.57 -2.19
N ALA A 82 -2.91 4.41 -1.00
CA ALA A 82 -1.46 4.30 -0.84
C ALA A 82 -0.90 3.11 -1.60
N SER A 83 -1.56 1.95 -1.56
CA SER A 83 -1.12 0.76 -2.30
C SER A 83 -1.09 0.99 -3.81
N LEU A 84 -2.12 1.65 -4.38
CA LEU A 84 -2.16 1.99 -5.80
C LEU A 84 -1.08 3.00 -6.18
N VAL A 85 -0.94 4.08 -5.39
CA VAL A 85 0.06 5.12 -5.64
C VAL A 85 1.47 4.53 -5.61
N PHE A 86 1.73 3.57 -4.71
CA PHE A 86 3.04 2.95 -4.54
C PHE A 86 3.34 1.83 -5.54
N MET A 87 2.37 1.41 -6.36
CA MET A 87 2.63 0.58 -7.54
C MET A 87 3.20 1.38 -8.71
N LEU A 88 2.94 2.69 -8.76
CA LEU A 88 3.38 3.53 -9.86
C LEU A 88 4.89 3.80 -9.77
N PRO A 89 5.63 3.82 -10.90
CA PRO A 89 7.08 4.01 -10.92
C PRO A 89 7.53 5.46 -10.62
N PHE A 90 6.62 6.37 -10.30
CA PHE A 90 6.89 7.81 -10.21
C PHE A 90 7.64 8.24 -8.95
N PHE A 91 7.63 7.42 -7.91
CA PHE A 91 8.03 7.86 -6.57
C PHE A 91 9.21 7.03 -6.04
N LYS A 92 10.19 7.73 -5.44
CA LYS A 92 11.40 7.10 -4.91
C LYS A 92 11.08 6.34 -3.61
N ALA A 93 11.57 5.11 -3.53
CA ALA A 93 11.30 4.15 -2.45
C ALA A 93 11.53 4.68 -1.02
N TRP A 94 12.46 5.63 -0.85
CA TRP A 94 12.89 6.18 0.44
C TRP A 94 11.87 7.10 1.13
N PHE A 95 10.89 7.69 0.43
CA PHE A 95 9.86 8.55 1.05
C PHE A 95 8.68 7.74 1.60
N PHE A 96 8.54 6.48 1.19
CA PHE A 96 7.35 5.68 1.44
C PHE A 96 7.26 5.06 2.83
N PHE A 97 8.39 4.88 3.52
CA PHE A 97 8.37 4.21 4.82
C PHE A 97 7.53 4.97 5.86
N VAL A 98 7.44 6.31 5.75
CA VAL A 98 6.64 7.14 6.66
C VAL A 98 5.15 6.87 6.44
N VAL A 99 4.72 6.81 5.18
CA VAL A 99 3.31 6.50 4.85
C VAL A 99 2.97 5.08 5.26
N ASP A 100 3.86 4.12 4.98
CA ASP A 100 3.69 2.73 5.43
C ASP A 100 3.58 2.66 6.96
N ALA A 101 4.40 3.44 7.70
CA ALA A 101 4.36 3.49 9.16
C ALA A 101 3.06 4.09 9.70
N VAL A 102 2.58 5.18 9.08
CA VAL A 102 1.31 5.81 9.45
C VAL A 102 0.16 4.83 9.23
N LEU A 103 0.12 4.14 8.08
CA LEU A 103 -0.91 3.15 7.79
C LEU A 103 -0.82 1.95 8.72
N PHE A 104 0.38 1.47 9.02
CA PHE A 104 0.61 0.46 10.06
C PHE A 104 -0.03 0.87 11.39
N LEU A 105 0.21 2.09 11.86
CA LEU A 105 -0.38 2.60 13.10
C LEU A 105 -1.91 2.71 13.02
N CYS A 106 -2.45 3.19 11.89
CA CYS A 106 -3.89 3.27 11.68
C CYS A 106 -4.56 1.89 11.78
N TYR A 107 -3.99 0.89 11.10
CA TYR A 107 -4.47 -0.50 11.17
C TYR A 107 -4.25 -1.12 12.55
N LEU A 108 -3.17 -0.78 13.26
CA LEU A 108 -2.91 -1.25 14.61
C LEU A 108 -3.97 -0.74 15.58
N VAL A 109 -4.33 0.54 15.49
CA VAL A 109 -5.43 1.14 16.28
C VAL A 109 -6.76 0.48 15.93
N ALA A 110 -7.06 0.31 14.64
CA ALA A 110 -8.29 -0.38 14.21
C ALA A 110 -8.34 -1.82 14.76
N PHE A 111 -7.24 -2.57 14.64
CA PHE A 111 -7.13 -3.91 15.20
C PHE A 111 -7.30 -3.90 16.72
N GLY A 112 -6.74 -2.94 17.45
CA GLY A 112 -6.93 -2.83 18.90
C GLY A 112 -8.40 -2.63 19.30
N ILE A 113 -9.11 -1.74 18.59
CA ILE A 113 -10.53 -1.47 18.84
C ILE A 113 -11.39 -2.72 18.58
N PHE A 114 -11.25 -3.32 17.40
CA PHE A 114 -12.06 -4.47 17.01
C PHE A 114 -11.62 -5.78 17.70
N GLY A 115 -10.33 -5.92 17.99
CA GLY A 115 -9.77 -7.05 18.71
C GLY A 115 -10.32 -7.17 20.12
N LYS A 116 -10.33 -6.06 20.88
CA LYS A 116 -10.95 -6.03 22.22
C LYS A 116 -12.43 -6.37 22.19
N MET A 117 -13.15 -5.94 21.15
CA MET A 117 -14.61 -6.11 21.05
C MET A 117 -15.03 -7.52 20.61
N PHE A 118 -14.25 -8.21 19.78
CA PHE A 118 -14.71 -9.44 19.12
C PHE A 118 -13.87 -10.69 19.44
N ILE A 119 -12.62 -10.58 19.90
CA ILE A 119 -11.78 -11.77 20.15
C ILE A 119 -12.36 -12.61 21.30
N GLY A 120 -12.74 -11.95 22.41
CA GLY A 120 -13.28 -12.60 23.61
C GLY A 120 -14.79 -12.81 23.60
N GLU A 121 -15.52 -12.30 22.60
CA GLU A 121 -16.98 -12.38 22.56
C GLU A 121 -17.44 -13.73 22.02
N ASP A 122 -18.34 -14.40 22.75
CA ASP A 122 -18.96 -15.64 22.29
C ASP A 122 -20.04 -15.33 21.25
N ALA A 123 -19.95 -16.02 20.12
CA ALA A 123 -20.76 -15.65 18.98
C ALA A 123 -22.24 -16.06 19.10
N GLU A 124 -22.64 -16.86 20.10
CA GLU A 124 -24.02 -17.31 20.40
C GLU A 124 -24.92 -17.56 19.16
N GLY A 125 -24.37 -18.11 18.07
CA GLY A 125 -25.08 -18.32 16.80
C GLY A 125 -25.34 -17.07 15.94
N ASN A 126 -24.93 -15.89 16.38
CA ASN A 126 -25.00 -14.64 15.63
C ASN A 126 -23.93 -14.58 14.52
N LYS A 127 -24.38 -14.77 13.28
CA LYS A 127 -23.54 -14.68 12.07
C LYS A 127 -22.82 -13.33 11.91
N GLY A 128 -23.38 -12.25 12.46
CA GLY A 128 -22.76 -10.92 12.46
C GLY A 128 -21.48 -10.86 13.30
N ILE A 129 -21.49 -11.50 14.47
CA ILE A 129 -20.33 -11.59 15.37
C ILE A 129 -19.25 -12.48 14.74
N GLN A 130 -19.63 -13.64 14.19
CA GLN A 130 -18.66 -14.52 13.49
C GLN A 130 -17.97 -13.82 12.32
N ARG A 131 -18.72 -13.09 11.49
CA ARG A 131 -18.13 -12.27 10.41
C ARG A 131 -17.12 -11.27 10.97
N MET A 132 -17.43 -10.64 12.09
CA MET A 132 -16.56 -9.63 12.66
C MET A 132 -15.31 -10.23 13.30
N LYS A 133 -15.40 -11.41 13.91
CA LYS A 133 -14.23 -12.19 14.35
C LYS A 133 -13.28 -12.48 13.19
N ASN A 134 -13.82 -12.86 12.03
CA ASN A 134 -13.01 -13.01 10.81
C ASN A 134 -12.41 -11.68 10.34
N GLY A 135 -13.15 -10.59 10.48
CA GLY A 135 -12.68 -9.23 10.16
C GLY A 135 -11.50 -8.78 11.01
N VAL A 136 -11.45 -9.17 12.28
CA VAL A 136 -10.31 -8.91 13.16
C VAL A 136 -9.03 -9.55 12.60
N TRP A 137 -9.11 -10.77 12.07
CA TRP A 137 -7.95 -11.43 11.45
C TRP A 137 -7.51 -10.73 10.15
N VAL A 138 -8.45 -10.20 9.37
CA VAL A 138 -8.15 -9.37 8.19
C VAL A 138 -7.44 -8.07 8.59
N LEU A 139 -7.87 -7.42 9.68
CA LEU A 139 -7.16 -6.25 10.24
C LEU A 139 -5.76 -6.62 10.71
N LEU A 140 -5.59 -7.74 11.42
CA LEU A 140 -4.28 -8.20 11.89
C LEU A 140 -3.33 -8.47 10.71
N THR A 141 -3.85 -9.07 9.65
CA THR A 141 -3.07 -9.33 8.43
C THR A 141 -2.58 -8.02 7.82
N ASN A 142 -3.44 -6.99 7.76
CA ASN A 142 -3.02 -5.66 7.33
C ASN A 142 -1.94 -5.07 8.24
N VAL A 143 -2.09 -5.18 9.56
CA VAL A 143 -1.05 -4.74 10.52
C VAL A 143 0.30 -5.35 10.18
N VAL A 144 0.35 -6.66 9.95
CA VAL A 144 1.60 -7.36 9.59
C VAL A 144 2.15 -6.88 8.25
N LEU A 145 1.32 -6.76 7.21
CA LEU A 145 1.77 -6.32 5.88
C LEU A 145 2.35 -4.89 5.90
N TRP A 146 1.64 -3.97 6.55
CA TRP A 146 2.09 -2.58 6.68
C TRP A 146 3.33 -2.47 7.57
N PHE A 147 3.45 -3.30 8.60
CA PHE A 147 4.66 -3.38 9.42
C PHE A 147 5.87 -3.85 8.60
N LEU A 148 5.74 -4.94 7.84
CA LEU A 148 6.82 -5.48 7.02
C LEU A 148 7.30 -4.46 5.99
N THR A 149 6.38 -3.79 5.31
CA THR A 149 6.73 -2.72 4.34
C THR A 149 7.40 -1.54 5.02
N THR A 150 6.95 -1.15 6.21
CA THR A 150 7.60 -0.10 7.03
C THR A 150 9.05 -0.46 7.35
N VAL A 151 9.30 -1.67 7.86
CA VAL A 151 10.65 -2.12 8.24
C VAL A 151 11.58 -2.17 7.02
N VAL A 152 11.11 -2.77 5.91
CA VAL A 152 11.89 -2.83 4.67
C VAL A 152 12.20 -1.41 4.16
N GLY A 153 11.20 -0.53 4.15
CA GLY A 153 11.37 0.87 3.74
C GLY A 153 12.39 1.62 4.59
N ALA A 154 12.32 1.45 5.92
CA ALA A 154 13.25 2.07 6.86
C ALA A 154 14.69 1.57 6.68
N VAL A 155 14.89 0.25 6.50
CA VAL A 155 16.20 -0.35 6.24
C VAL A 155 16.79 0.17 4.93
N LEU A 156 16.00 0.25 3.86
CA LEU A 156 16.44 0.78 2.57
C LEU A 156 16.78 2.27 2.66
N PHE A 157 15.98 3.05 3.39
CA PHE A 157 16.26 4.46 3.66
C PHE A 157 17.60 4.65 4.37
N TRP A 158 17.85 3.87 5.44
CA TRP A 158 19.10 3.95 6.21
C TRP A 158 20.32 3.56 5.38
N LYS A 159 20.22 2.48 4.59
CA LYS A 159 21.28 2.07 3.65
C LYS A 159 21.58 3.14 2.62
N ALA A 160 20.55 3.76 2.04
CA ALA A 160 20.71 4.84 1.05
C ALA A 160 21.30 6.13 1.64
N ARG A 161 21.06 6.42 2.93
CA ARG A 161 21.72 7.54 3.63
C ARG A 161 23.19 7.24 3.90
N LYS A 162 23.51 6.03 4.37
CA LYS A 162 24.89 5.62 4.66
C LYS A 162 25.77 5.56 3.39
N ALA A 163 25.22 5.14 2.26
CA ALA A 163 25.94 5.14 0.97
C ALA A 163 26.31 6.57 0.50
N ARG A 164 25.44 7.56 0.71
CA ARG A 164 25.70 8.96 0.36
C ARG A 164 26.80 9.59 1.21
N THR A 165 26.98 9.14 2.45
CA THR A 165 28.05 9.64 3.35
C THR A 165 29.42 9.02 3.06
N THR A 166 29.51 7.93 2.29
CA THR A 166 30.79 7.27 1.98
C THR A 166 31.54 7.96 0.82
N HIS A 167 30.86 8.72 -0.04
CA HIS A 167 31.47 9.37 -1.22
C HIS A 167 31.89 10.84 -1.03
N THR A 168 31.76 11.44 0.15
CA THR A 168 32.20 12.82 0.41
C THR A 168 33.65 12.92 0.94
N GLY A 169 34.47 11.88 0.75
CA GLY A 169 35.80 11.79 1.36
C GLY A 169 37.02 11.88 0.45
N ARG A 170 37.02 11.31 -0.77
CA ARG A 170 38.25 11.18 -1.57
C ARG A 170 37.97 11.02 -3.07
N ALA A 171 37.69 12.11 -3.76
CA ALA A 171 38.18 12.28 -5.12
C ALA A 171 39.04 13.54 -5.06
N GLY A 172 40.33 13.33 -4.79
CA GLY A 172 41.30 14.39 -4.77
C GLY A 172 41.29 15.10 -6.13
N MET A 173 41.21 16.43 -6.06
CA MET A 173 41.91 17.26 -7.03
C MET A 173 43.39 16.87 -7.03
N HIS A 174 44.11 17.17 -8.12
CA HIS A 174 45.46 16.71 -8.52
C HIS A 174 45.41 15.41 -9.32
N VAL A 175 45.71 15.36 -10.63
CA VAL A 175 46.55 16.19 -11.53
C VAL A 175 45.91 16.26 -12.91
#